data_AF-A0A3A0G5R8-F1
#
_entry.id   AF-A0A3A0G5R8-F1
#
_cell.length_a   1.000
_cell.length_b   1.000
_cell.length_c   1.000
_cell.angle_alpha   90.00
_cell.angle_beta   90.00
_cell.angle_gamma   90.00
#
_symmetry.space_group_name_H-M   'P 1'
#
loop_
_entity.id
_entity.type
_entity.pdbx_description
1 polymer ?
#
loop_
_entity_poly.entity_id
_entity_poly.type
_entity_poly.pdbx_seq_one_letter_code
_entity_poly.pdbx_strand_id
1 'polypeptide(L)'
;MLRAMRSAALLALAVVATAAPPGAAAIFVNEIMASPGAADWNQDGVADALADEYVEIVNRGAREVDVGGWTLSDEVGVRHVIAFFTILRPGGALVVFGGGSPAGLPGFAVAASTGALGLNNAGDTLELHDGTAVVDSVAYGSATAGVSWNRAPDAEASAPLALHDAVPGAVGDGSPGRGADQAEFQAPPLSLPFINEWLPRPLTLANDWNGDGVADDLGDEFVEIVNPADGTTIDLEGWTLRDAATPYHTFAPGTLLAPGASIVVVAGVPAGIPGLAVQGISWGNISNSLEDLYLADEQGDLVSHVRHDGQTADIAWNRDPDASPSTPFFALHYDVSPGHLFSSPGRAADGTPFPTPEPHGAPLAAALALGALARRRARRRIRIRA
;
A
#
# COMPACT_ATOMS: atom_id res chain seq x y z
N MET A 1 -26.61 9.17 69.45
CA MET A 1 -25.23 9.28 68.94
C MET A 1 -25.05 8.28 67.80
N LEU A 2 -25.32 8.70 66.57
CA LEU A 2 -25.21 7.87 65.36
C LEU A 2 -23.79 8.06 64.79
N ARG A 3 -23.01 6.97 64.68
CA ARG A 3 -21.67 6.96 64.07
C ARG A 3 -21.83 6.96 62.54
N ALA A 4 -21.31 7.99 61.89
CA ALA A 4 -21.22 8.08 60.43
C ALA A 4 -20.10 7.17 59.90
N MET A 5 -20.44 6.22 59.03
CA MET A 5 -19.49 5.49 58.20
C MET A 5 -19.04 6.42 57.06
N ARG A 6 -17.74 6.71 56.99
CA ARG A 6 -17.11 7.31 55.79
C ARG A 6 -16.61 6.18 54.91
N SER A 7 -17.27 5.96 53.77
CA SER A 7 -16.80 5.09 52.71
C SER A 7 -15.52 5.66 52.11
N ALA A 8 -14.42 4.92 52.19
CA ALA A 8 -13.20 5.20 51.44
C ALA A 8 -13.41 4.68 50.01
N ALA A 9 -13.52 5.58 49.04
CA ALA A 9 -13.48 5.22 47.63
C ALA A 9 -12.01 4.93 47.26
N LEU A 10 -11.73 3.68 46.94
CA LEU A 10 -10.44 3.25 46.40
C LEU A 10 -10.35 3.77 44.96
N LEU A 11 -9.51 4.78 44.72
CA LEU A 11 -9.24 5.29 43.38
C LEU A 11 -8.34 4.27 42.68
N ALA A 12 -8.92 3.39 41.87
CA ALA A 12 -8.16 2.54 40.97
C ALA A 12 -7.51 3.43 39.91
N LEU A 13 -6.19 3.59 39.97
CA LEU A 13 -5.41 4.17 38.89
C LEU A 13 -5.48 3.19 37.72
N ALA A 14 -6.38 3.45 36.77
CA ALA A 14 -6.34 2.79 35.49
C ALA A 14 -5.03 3.21 34.81
N VAL A 15 -4.07 2.29 34.73
CA VAL A 15 -3.00 2.40 33.74
C VAL A 15 -3.71 2.32 32.40
N VAL A 16 -3.91 3.47 31.77
CA VAL A 16 -4.26 3.53 30.36
C VAL A 16 -3.03 2.99 29.65
N ALA A 17 -3.10 1.75 29.17
CA ALA A 17 -2.18 1.26 28.17
C ALA A 17 -2.32 2.21 26.99
N THR A 18 -1.30 3.03 26.75
CA THR A 18 -1.20 3.79 25.51
C THR A 18 -1.12 2.76 24.39
N ALA A 19 -2.17 2.69 23.55
CA ALA A 19 -2.12 1.88 22.34
C ALA A 19 -0.87 2.28 21.56
N ALA A 20 -0.14 1.27 21.05
CA ALA A 20 0.95 1.51 20.12
C ALA A 20 0.45 2.40 18.96
N PRO A 21 1.28 3.29 18.42
CA PRO A 21 0.87 4.16 17.33
C PRO A 21 0.28 3.33 16.17
N PRO A 22 -0.68 3.86 15.39
CA PRO A 22 -1.50 3.09 14.43
C PRO A 22 -0.76 2.34 13.30
N GLY A 23 0.58 2.32 13.26
CA GLY A 23 1.39 1.54 12.29
C GLY A 23 2.17 0.36 12.87
N ALA A 24 2.39 0.29 14.19
CA ALA A 24 3.33 -0.68 14.78
C ALA A 24 2.80 -2.13 14.84
N ALA A 25 1.48 -2.34 14.82
CA ALA A 25 0.88 -3.67 14.83
C ALA A 25 0.67 -4.26 13.42
N ALA A 26 1.11 -3.55 12.38
CA ALA A 26 0.88 -3.90 10.98
C ALA A 26 2.11 -4.50 10.29
N ILE A 27 3.31 -4.05 10.68
CA ILE A 27 4.58 -4.55 10.14
C ILE A 27 5.19 -5.54 11.11
N PHE A 28 5.47 -6.76 10.67
CA PHE A 28 6.04 -7.80 11.51
C PHE A 28 6.80 -8.84 10.70
N VAL A 29 7.62 -9.64 11.40
CA VAL A 29 8.32 -10.79 10.81
C VAL A 29 7.32 -11.94 10.63
N ASN A 30 7.17 -12.40 9.39
CA ASN A 30 6.23 -13.45 9.02
C ASN A 30 6.91 -14.82 8.87
N GLU A 31 8.04 -14.86 8.17
CA GLU A 31 8.70 -16.10 7.78
C GLU A 31 10.23 -16.02 7.97
N ILE A 32 10.86 -17.11 8.38
CA ILE A 32 12.29 -17.20 8.69
C ILE A 32 12.86 -18.53 8.18
N MET A 33 13.78 -18.49 7.23
CA MET A 33 14.58 -19.65 6.82
C MET A 33 15.97 -19.57 7.46
N ALA A 34 16.14 -20.25 8.59
CA ALA A 34 17.44 -20.31 9.27
C ALA A 34 18.35 -21.45 8.76
N SER A 35 17.79 -22.47 8.09
CA SER A 35 18.54 -23.61 7.57
C SER A 35 18.12 -23.92 6.13
N PRO A 36 18.70 -23.24 5.12
CA PRO A 36 18.26 -23.36 3.72
C PRO A 36 18.37 -24.78 3.14
N GLY A 37 19.18 -25.63 3.76
CA GLY A 37 19.45 -26.99 3.29
C GLY A 37 20.29 -26.99 2.02
N ALA A 38 19.78 -27.61 0.96
CA ALA A 38 20.44 -27.68 -0.35
C ALA A 38 19.64 -26.96 -1.45
N ALA A 39 18.63 -26.18 -1.07
CA ALA A 39 17.81 -25.41 -1.99
C ALA A 39 18.37 -24.00 -2.17
N ASP A 40 18.22 -23.49 -3.39
CA ASP A 40 18.52 -22.12 -3.81
C ASP A 40 17.23 -21.31 -3.66
N TRP A 41 17.07 -20.67 -2.50
CA TRP A 41 15.86 -19.94 -2.12
C TRP A 41 15.87 -18.52 -2.68
N ASN A 42 17.05 -17.92 -2.85
CA ASN A 42 17.19 -16.59 -3.43
C ASN A 42 17.10 -16.60 -4.97
N GLN A 43 17.16 -17.78 -5.60
CA GLN A 43 17.07 -18.03 -7.03
C GLN A 43 18.16 -17.34 -7.87
N ASP A 44 19.35 -17.17 -7.28
CA ASP A 44 20.50 -16.60 -7.99
C ASP A 44 21.32 -17.65 -8.78
N GLY A 45 20.91 -18.92 -8.69
CA GLY A 45 21.52 -20.06 -9.37
C GLY A 45 22.52 -20.84 -8.51
N VAL A 46 22.73 -20.44 -7.25
CA VAL A 46 23.69 -21.07 -6.33
C VAL A 46 23.05 -21.31 -4.96
N ALA A 47 22.80 -22.59 -4.64
CA ALA A 47 22.43 -22.97 -3.28
C ALA A 47 23.61 -22.80 -2.30
N ASP A 48 23.45 -21.95 -1.31
CA ASP A 48 24.42 -21.59 -0.28
C ASP A 48 23.76 -21.45 1.10
N ALA A 49 24.33 -22.15 2.09
CA ALA A 49 23.74 -22.24 3.42
C ALA A 49 23.66 -20.91 4.20
N LEU A 50 24.40 -19.88 3.80
CA LEU A 50 24.34 -18.55 4.40
C LEU A 50 23.61 -17.55 3.51
N ALA A 51 23.81 -17.61 2.19
CA ALA A 51 23.19 -16.66 1.27
C ALA A 51 21.68 -16.89 1.13
N ASP A 52 21.23 -18.14 1.25
CA ASP A 52 19.82 -18.53 1.13
C ASP A 52 19.06 -18.48 2.46
N GLU A 53 19.70 -18.10 3.56
CA GLU A 53 18.96 -17.72 4.78
C GLU A 53 18.05 -16.54 4.42
N TYR A 54 16.83 -16.49 4.96
CA TYR A 54 16.00 -15.30 4.77
C TYR A 54 15.11 -14.99 5.96
N VAL A 55 14.70 -13.72 6.01
CA VAL A 55 13.64 -13.21 6.88
C VAL A 55 12.66 -12.43 6.03
N GLU A 56 11.38 -12.77 6.13
CA GLU A 56 10.29 -12.07 5.48
C GLU A 56 9.59 -11.14 6.48
N ILE A 57 9.40 -9.90 6.06
CA ILE A 57 8.67 -8.86 6.77
C ILE A 57 7.43 -8.53 5.94
N VAL A 58 6.25 -8.54 6.55
CA VAL A 58 4.99 -8.24 5.85
C VAL A 58 4.30 -7.03 6.46
N ASN A 59 3.52 -6.33 5.64
CA ASN A 59 2.56 -5.33 6.10
C ASN A 59 1.14 -5.85 5.98
N ARG A 60 0.48 -6.13 7.10
CA ARG A 60 -0.95 -6.51 7.15
C ARG A 60 -1.85 -5.38 7.66
N GLY A 61 -1.31 -4.18 7.78
CA GLY A 61 -2.09 -2.97 8.02
C GLY A 61 -2.82 -2.51 6.77
N ALA A 62 -3.62 -1.46 6.93
CA ALA A 62 -4.39 -0.85 5.84
C ALA A 62 -3.69 0.35 5.19
N ARG A 63 -2.47 0.70 5.63
CA ARG A 63 -1.69 1.86 5.14
C ARG A 63 -0.29 1.47 4.70
N GLU A 64 0.28 2.27 3.82
CA GLU A 64 1.70 2.20 3.50
C GLU A 64 2.56 2.57 4.72
N VAL A 65 3.67 1.87 4.88
CA VAL A 65 4.65 2.17 5.94
C VAL A 65 6.02 2.33 5.31
N ASP A 66 6.63 3.50 5.52
CA ASP A 66 8.05 3.71 5.24
C ASP A 66 8.87 2.98 6.29
N VAL A 67 9.47 1.87 5.87
CA VAL A 67 10.38 1.04 6.67
C VAL A 67 11.85 1.38 6.35
N GLY A 68 12.09 2.46 5.62
CA GLY A 68 13.43 2.93 5.31
C GLY A 68 14.21 3.29 6.57
N GLY A 69 15.43 2.75 6.68
CA GLY A 69 16.28 2.95 7.86
C GLY A 69 15.93 2.07 9.06
N TRP A 70 14.85 1.27 8.99
CA TRP A 70 14.55 0.26 10.00
C TRP A 70 15.64 -0.81 10.01
N THR A 71 15.78 -1.52 11.13
CA THR A 71 16.80 -2.56 11.27
C THR A 71 16.23 -3.90 11.69
N LEU A 72 16.72 -4.96 11.08
CA LEU A 72 16.59 -6.32 11.58
C LEU A 72 17.83 -6.64 12.43
N SER A 73 17.61 -7.04 13.68
CA SER A 73 18.67 -7.34 14.64
C SER A 73 18.43 -8.69 15.33
N ASP A 74 19.48 -9.28 15.86
CA ASP A 74 19.42 -10.39 16.81
C ASP A 74 20.11 -10.01 18.13
N GLU A 75 20.33 -10.99 19.02
CA GLU A 75 21.01 -10.77 20.30
C GLU A 75 22.48 -10.30 20.16
N VAL A 76 23.09 -10.47 18.97
CA VAL A 76 24.48 -10.10 18.70
C VAL A 76 24.58 -8.69 18.10
N GLY A 77 23.66 -8.32 17.22
CA GLY A 77 23.58 -6.97 16.67
C GLY A 77 22.72 -6.84 15.41
N VAL A 78 22.89 -5.71 14.72
CA VAL A 78 22.16 -5.42 13.48
C VAL A 78 22.62 -6.38 12.37
N ARG A 79 21.67 -7.08 11.76
CA ARG A 79 21.86 -8.00 10.64
C ARG A 79 21.50 -7.40 9.31
N HIS A 80 20.55 -6.47 9.29
CA HIS A 80 20.23 -5.70 8.09
C HIS A 80 19.73 -4.31 8.47
N VAL A 81 20.14 -3.31 7.68
CA VAL A 81 19.55 -1.97 7.65
C VAL A 81 18.76 -1.88 6.35
N ILE A 82 17.44 -1.73 6.47
CA ILE A 82 16.55 -1.54 5.33
C ILE A 82 16.93 -0.21 4.69
N ALA A 83 17.16 -0.22 3.38
CA ALA A 83 17.55 0.98 2.65
C ALA A 83 16.51 2.09 2.87
N PHE A 84 16.98 3.33 3.07
CA PHE A 84 16.07 4.48 3.17
C PHE A 84 15.12 4.50 1.98
N PHE A 85 13.90 4.98 2.22
CA PHE A 85 12.84 5.08 1.21
C PHE A 85 12.27 3.71 0.75
N THR A 86 12.44 2.66 1.56
CA THR A 86 11.75 1.38 1.33
C THR A 86 10.37 1.44 1.95
N ILE A 87 9.32 1.26 1.16
CA ILE A 87 7.94 1.30 1.63
C ILE A 87 7.25 -0.03 1.42
N LEU A 88 6.61 -0.51 2.49
CA LEU A 88 5.73 -1.65 2.44
C LEU A 88 4.28 -1.17 2.38
N ARG A 89 3.62 -1.48 1.27
CA ARG A 89 2.17 -1.27 1.09
C ARG A 89 1.37 -2.31 1.88
N PRO A 90 0.08 -2.09 2.13
CA PRO A 90 -0.82 -3.14 2.61
C PRO A 90 -0.71 -4.40 1.74
N GLY A 91 -0.53 -5.56 2.37
CA GLY A 91 -0.25 -6.82 1.67
C GLY A 91 1.17 -6.93 1.08
N GLY A 92 2.01 -5.91 1.21
CA GLY A 92 3.39 -5.94 0.73
C GLY A 92 4.30 -6.78 1.63
N ALA A 93 5.30 -7.41 1.02
CA ALA A 93 6.34 -8.17 1.70
C ALA A 93 7.73 -7.71 1.25
N LEU A 94 8.66 -7.65 2.21
CA LEU A 94 10.10 -7.53 1.99
C LEU A 94 10.77 -8.82 2.47
N VAL A 95 11.50 -9.48 1.57
CA VAL A 95 12.33 -10.64 1.89
C VAL A 95 13.80 -10.20 1.91
N VAL A 96 14.43 -10.36 3.06
CA VAL A 96 15.86 -10.10 3.24
C VAL A 96 16.57 -11.45 3.22
N PHE A 97 17.37 -11.71 2.18
CA PHE A 97 18.23 -12.88 2.08
C PHE A 97 19.59 -12.62 2.74
N GLY A 98 20.28 -13.66 3.21
CA GLY A 98 21.60 -13.54 3.81
C GLY A 98 22.65 -12.98 2.84
N GLY A 99 22.50 -13.23 1.54
CA GLY A 99 23.44 -12.75 0.53
C GLY A 99 22.99 -13.03 -0.89
N GLY A 100 23.95 -13.13 -1.80
CA GLY A 100 23.71 -13.46 -3.20
C GLY A 100 23.10 -12.32 -4.01
N SER A 101 22.43 -12.67 -5.10
CA SER A 101 21.70 -11.72 -5.97
C SER A 101 20.27 -12.18 -6.18
N PRO A 102 19.37 -11.97 -5.19
CA PRO A 102 17.99 -12.46 -5.26
C PRO A 102 17.31 -12.05 -6.58
N ALA A 103 16.71 -13.01 -7.27
CA ALA A 103 16.13 -12.81 -8.60
C ALA A 103 14.83 -13.60 -8.78
N GLY A 104 13.92 -13.15 -9.65
CA GLY A 104 12.73 -13.94 -10.03
C GLY A 104 11.71 -14.20 -8.92
N LEU A 105 11.87 -13.59 -7.74
CA LEU A 105 10.98 -13.74 -6.60
C LEU A 105 9.81 -12.74 -6.66
N PRO A 106 8.62 -13.13 -6.16
CA PRO A 106 7.51 -12.21 -5.93
C PRO A 106 7.83 -11.25 -4.76
N GLY A 107 7.22 -10.06 -4.76
CA GLY A 107 7.48 -9.05 -3.73
C GLY A 107 8.84 -8.34 -3.89
N PHE A 108 9.31 -7.69 -2.83
CA PHE A 108 10.60 -7.02 -2.82
C PHE A 108 11.63 -7.92 -2.12
N ALA A 109 12.68 -8.34 -2.83
CA ALA A 109 13.73 -9.20 -2.28
C ALA A 109 15.09 -8.50 -2.35
N VAL A 110 15.86 -8.52 -1.27
CA VAL A 110 17.19 -7.90 -1.18
C VAL A 110 18.18 -8.78 -0.44
N ALA A 111 19.47 -8.59 -0.69
CA ALA A 111 20.53 -9.19 0.12
C ALA A 111 20.77 -8.35 1.39
N ALA A 112 21.12 -9.03 2.49
CA ALA A 112 21.41 -8.40 3.77
C ALA A 112 22.57 -7.41 3.63
N SER A 113 22.32 -6.17 4.03
CA SER A 113 23.28 -5.06 3.95
C SER A 113 24.57 -5.27 4.75
N THR A 114 24.61 -6.25 5.67
CA THR A 114 25.81 -6.62 6.43
C THR A 114 26.59 -7.79 5.83
N GLY A 115 26.07 -8.40 4.75
CA GLY A 115 26.69 -9.51 4.02
C GLY A 115 26.32 -10.90 4.52
N ALA A 116 25.56 -11.02 5.63
CA ALA A 116 24.95 -12.25 6.11
C ALA A 116 23.82 -11.92 7.11
N LEU A 117 22.77 -12.73 7.17
CA LEU A 117 21.87 -12.72 8.34
C LEU A 117 22.52 -13.43 9.52
N GLY A 118 23.07 -14.63 9.28
CA GLY A 118 23.79 -15.41 10.28
C GLY A 118 22.85 -16.05 11.28
N LEU A 119 21.72 -16.55 10.79
CA LEU A 119 20.64 -17.13 11.58
C LEU A 119 21.09 -18.44 12.24
N ASN A 120 20.87 -18.58 13.54
CA ASN A 120 21.37 -19.76 14.24
C ASN A 120 20.43 -20.97 14.06
N ASN A 121 20.96 -22.09 13.53
CA ASN A 121 20.22 -23.34 13.36
C ASN A 121 19.69 -23.95 14.67
N ALA A 122 20.28 -23.59 15.82
CA ALA A 122 19.81 -24.06 17.13
C ALA A 122 18.56 -23.30 17.63
N GLY A 123 18.24 -22.16 17.01
CA GLY A 123 17.25 -21.19 17.43
C GLY A 123 17.88 -19.83 17.71
N ASP A 124 17.10 -18.77 17.51
CA ASP A 124 17.53 -17.38 17.67
C ASP A 124 16.34 -16.49 18.02
N THR A 125 16.63 -15.25 18.44
CA THR A 125 15.64 -14.18 18.64
C THR A 125 15.93 -13.04 17.67
N LEU A 126 14.94 -12.71 16.84
CA LEU A 126 15.00 -11.59 15.91
C LEU A 126 14.10 -10.45 16.39
N GLU A 127 14.60 -9.23 16.21
CA GLU A 127 13.85 -8.00 16.49
C GLU A 127 13.86 -7.09 15.25
N LEU A 128 12.68 -6.56 14.91
CA LEU A 128 12.51 -5.50 13.92
C LEU A 128 12.38 -4.16 14.65
N HIS A 129 13.22 -3.19 14.31
CA HIS A 129 13.26 -1.87 14.96
C HIS A 129 12.98 -0.74 13.97
N ASP A 130 12.17 0.25 14.38
CA ASP A 130 11.86 1.45 13.58
C ASP A 130 12.88 2.60 13.75
N GLY A 131 13.98 2.32 14.45
CA GLY A 131 14.99 3.31 14.86
C GLY A 131 14.71 3.95 16.23
N THR A 132 13.52 3.79 16.79
CA THR A 132 13.12 4.31 18.11
C THR A 132 12.66 3.22 19.07
N ALA A 133 11.98 2.19 18.57
CA ALA A 133 11.42 1.09 19.34
C ALA A 133 11.49 -0.23 18.58
N VAL A 134 11.35 -1.33 19.33
CA VAL A 134 11.09 -2.66 18.78
C VAL A 134 9.64 -2.69 18.29
N VAL A 135 9.45 -2.96 17.00
CA VAL A 135 8.14 -3.09 16.34
C VAL A 135 7.63 -4.52 16.46
N ASP A 136 8.50 -5.50 16.24
CA ASP A 136 8.20 -6.93 16.41
C ASP A 136 9.42 -7.67 16.98
N SER A 137 9.16 -8.71 17.75
CA SER A 137 10.17 -9.57 18.35
C SER A 137 9.69 -11.02 18.27
N VAL A 138 10.49 -11.86 17.64
CA VAL A 138 10.13 -13.25 17.39
C VAL A 138 11.30 -14.17 17.67
N ALA A 139 11.03 -15.26 18.38
CA ALA A 139 12.00 -16.31 18.65
C ALA A 139 11.60 -17.59 17.95
N TYR A 140 12.57 -18.29 17.35
CA TYR A 140 12.37 -19.59 16.72
C TYR A 140 13.28 -20.66 17.35
N GLY A 141 12.84 -21.91 17.26
CA GLY A 141 13.55 -23.06 17.82
C GLY A 141 14.59 -23.64 16.87
N SER A 142 15.03 -24.87 17.15
CA SER A 142 15.98 -25.55 16.25
C SER A 142 15.39 -25.73 14.85
N ALA A 143 16.11 -25.26 13.84
CA ALA A 143 15.68 -25.25 12.46
C ALA A 143 15.72 -26.65 11.83
N THR A 144 14.77 -26.90 10.91
CA THR A 144 14.76 -28.08 10.05
C THR A 144 15.36 -27.70 8.72
N ALA A 145 16.32 -28.49 8.22
CA ALA A 145 16.98 -28.20 6.95
C ALA A 145 15.97 -28.15 5.79
N GLY A 146 15.92 -27.03 5.09
CA GLY A 146 15.04 -26.75 3.97
C GLY A 146 13.62 -26.33 4.35
N VAL A 147 13.29 -26.14 5.63
CA VAL A 147 11.95 -25.75 6.08
C VAL A 147 12.02 -24.46 6.90
N SER A 148 11.29 -23.43 6.47
CA SER A 148 11.20 -22.16 7.20
C SER A 148 10.30 -22.29 8.43
N TRP A 149 10.47 -21.35 9.34
CA TRP A 149 9.48 -21.01 10.36
C TRP A 149 8.54 -19.95 9.81
N ASN A 150 7.24 -20.09 10.03
CA ASN A 150 6.22 -19.16 9.57
C ASN A 150 5.21 -18.87 10.69
N ARG A 151 4.61 -17.68 10.71
CA ARG A 151 3.47 -17.38 11.59
C ARG A 151 2.35 -18.40 11.34
N ALA A 152 1.71 -18.88 12.40
CA ALA A 152 0.67 -19.90 12.33
C ALA A 152 -0.51 -19.53 13.24
N PRO A 153 -1.63 -18.98 12.71
CA PRO A 153 -1.94 -18.80 11.28
C PRO A 153 -1.02 -17.83 10.53
N ASP A 154 -0.91 -18.02 9.21
CA ASP A 154 -0.05 -17.22 8.33
C ASP A 154 -0.43 -15.73 8.33
N ALA A 155 0.59 -14.88 8.31
CA ALA A 155 0.50 -13.43 8.29
C ALA A 155 -0.43 -12.83 9.37
N GLU A 156 -0.44 -13.43 10.56
CA GLU A 156 -1.10 -12.87 11.74
C GLU A 156 -0.04 -12.38 12.74
N ALA A 157 0.02 -11.07 13.00
CA ALA A 157 1.10 -10.44 13.77
C ALA A 157 1.32 -11.06 15.16
N SER A 158 0.25 -11.50 15.83
CA SER A 158 0.31 -12.11 17.17
C SER A 158 0.42 -13.64 17.15
N ALA A 159 0.43 -14.28 15.99
CA ALA A 159 0.49 -15.73 15.89
C ALA A 159 1.88 -16.26 16.29
N PRO A 160 1.97 -17.42 16.95
CA PRO A 160 3.26 -18.07 17.18
C PRO A 160 3.87 -18.55 15.85
N LEU A 161 5.18 -18.82 15.85
CA LEU A 161 5.81 -19.53 14.74
C LEU A 161 5.54 -21.04 14.82
N ALA A 162 5.36 -21.65 13.64
CA ALA A 162 5.43 -23.09 13.42
C ALA A 162 6.35 -23.35 12.21
N LEU A 163 6.75 -24.61 11.98
CA LEU A 163 7.36 -24.97 10.70
C LEU A 163 6.35 -24.73 9.57
N HIS A 164 6.82 -24.21 8.44
CA HIS A 164 5.99 -23.81 7.31
C HIS A 164 5.10 -24.96 6.81
N ASP A 165 5.67 -26.15 6.68
CA ASP A 165 4.99 -27.39 6.27
C ASP A 165 3.87 -27.84 7.23
N ALA A 166 3.79 -27.26 8.43
CA ALA A 166 2.77 -27.50 9.43
C ALA A 166 1.72 -26.37 9.54
N VAL A 167 1.89 -25.26 8.82
CA VAL A 167 0.92 -24.15 8.82
C VAL A 167 -0.36 -24.58 8.07
N PRO A 168 -1.56 -24.32 8.62
CA PRO A 168 -2.80 -24.65 7.92
C PRO A 168 -2.88 -23.99 6.54
N GLY A 169 -2.98 -24.81 5.48
CA GLY A 169 -3.06 -24.32 4.09
C GLY A 169 -1.70 -24.17 3.40
N ALA A 170 -0.60 -24.49 4.09
CA ALA A 170 0.74 -24.37 3.52
C ALA A 170 0.94 -25.24 2.27
N VAL A 171 1.71 -24.70 1.33
CA VAL A 171 2.16 -25.39 0.12
C VAL A 171 3.69 -25.24 0.03
N GLY A 172 4.39 -26.36 0.22
CA GLY A 172 5.86 -26.41 0.20
C GLY A 172 6.49 -26.29 1.59
N ASP A 173 7.79 -26.02 1.59
CA ASP A 173 8.62 -25.93 2.81
C ASP A 173 9.01 -24.47 3.15
N GLY A 174 8.56 -23.51 2.34
CA GLY A 174 8.78 -22.08 2.48
C GLY A 174 8.09 -21.30 1.36
N SER A 175 7.82 -20.02 1.58
CA SER A 175 7.09 -19.16 0.64
C SER A 175 7.64 -17.73 0.57
N PRO A 176 8.94 -17.50 0.31
CA PRO A 176 9.50 -16.15 0.30
C PRO A 176 8.76 -15.22 -0.67
N GLY A 177 8.19 -14.16 -0.13
CA GLY A 177 7.44 -13.13 -0.85
C GLY A 177 5.97 -13.49 -1.08
N ARG A 178 5.45 -14.55 -0.46
CA ARG A 178 4.09 -15.06 -0.62
C ARG A 178 3.51 -15.57 0.70
N GLY A 179 2.19 -15.65 0.76
CA GLY A 179 1.52 -16.37 1.82
C GLY A 179 1.91 -17.86 1.82
N ALA A 180 1.69 -18.52 2.95
CA ALA A 180 2.04 -19.92 3.14
C ALA A 180 1.38 -20.84 2.10
N ASP A 181 0.23 -20.44 1.55
CA ASP A 181 -0.50 -21.13 0.48
C ASP A 181 0.03 -20.83 -0.94
N GLN A 182 1.16 -20.10 -1.05
CA GLN A 182 1.77 -19.61 -2.29
C GLN A 182 0.92 -18.59 -3.06
N ALA A 183 -0.13 -18.03 -2.44
CA ALA A 183 -0.84 -16.87 -2.97
C ALA A 183 -0.09 -15.57 -2.62
N GLU A 184 -0.31 -14.52 -3.39
CA GLU A 184 0.12 -13.19 -2.97
C GLU A 184 -0.59 -12.83 -1.66
N PHE A 185 0.14 -12.23 -0.73
CA PHE A 185 -0.46 -11.68 0.48
C PHE A 185 -1.58 -10.75 0.08
N GLN A 186 -2.80 -11.13 0.47
CA GLN A 186 -3.94 -10.28 0.20
C GLN A 186 -3.78 -9.04 1.06
N ALA A 187 -3.58 -7.90 0.39
CA ALA A 187 -3.86 -6.63 1.02
C ALA A 187 -5.29 -6.72 1.60
N PRO A 188 -5.55 -6.24 2.83
CA PRO A 188 -6.90 -5.79 3.14
C PRO A 188 -7.33 -4.92 1.94
N PRO A 189 -8.56 -5.08 1.39
CA PRO A 189 -8.97 -4.32 0.22
C PRO A 189 -8.57 -2.87 0.45
N LEU A 190 -7.64 -2.40 -0.39
CA LEU A 190 -7.12 -1.05 -0.28
C LEU A 190 -8.33 -0.17 -0.50
N SER A 191 -8.82 0.40 0.59
CA SER A 191 -9.99 1.28 0.61
C SER A 191 -9.54 2.73 0.77
N LEU A 192 -8.23 2.94 0.68
CA LEU A 192 -7.57 4.23 0.70
C LEU A 192 -7.13 4.60 -0.71
N PRO A 193 -7.10 5.90 -1.03
CA PRO A 193 -6.70 6.35 -2.34
C PRO A 193 -5.17 6.35 -2.45
N PHE A 194 -4.65 6.30 -3.67
CA PHE A 194 -3.21 6.21 -3.93
C PHE A 194 -2.79 7.12 -5.09
N ILE A 195 -1.53 7.53 -5.10
CA ILE A 195 -0.97 8.34 -6.21
C ILE A 195 -0.90 7.46 -7.46
N ASN A 196 -1.52 7.86 -8.57
CA ASN A 196 -1.56 7.05 -9.79
C ASN A 196 -0.63 7.58 -10.89
N GLU A 197 -0.58 8.89 -11.04
CA GLU A 197 0.17 9.55 -12.10
C GLU A 197 0.74 10.86 -11.58
N TRP A 198 1.93 11.27 -12.01
CA TRP A 198 2.40 12.64 -11.81
C TRP A 198 3.28 13.11 -12.95
N LEU A 199 3.21 14.41 -13.23
CA LEU A 199 4.06 15.09 -14.21
C LEU A 199 4.86 16.18 -13.49
N PRO A 200 6.17 15.99 -13.28
CA PRO A 200 7.03 16.98 -12.61
C PRO A 200 7.76 17.92 -13.57
N ARG A 201 7.59 17.76 -14.90
CA ARG A 201 8.34 18.52 -15.90
C ARG A 201 7.56 18.74 -17.21
N PRO A 202 6.51 19.56 -17.21
CA PRO A 202 5.84 19.98 -18.44
C PRO A 202 6.77 20.84 -19.31
N LEU A 203 6.90 20.53 -20.61
CA LEU A 203 7.74 21.29 -21.55
C LEU A 203 7.05 21.70 -22.85
N THR A 204 5.96 21.03 -23.24
CA THR A 204 5.25 21.30 -24.49
C THR A 204 3.76 21.51 -24.24
N LEU A 205 3.09 22.18 -25.18
CA LEU A 205 1.65 22.46 -25.12
C LEU A 205 0.76 21.20 -25.09
N ALA A 206 1.33 19.99 -25.25
CA ALA A 206 0.61 18.76 -24.99
C ALA A 206 0.30 18.56 -23.48
N ASN A 207 1.09 19.22 -22.62
CA ASN A 207 0.96 19.25 -21.16
C ASN A 207 0.72 20.69 -20.66
N ASP A 208 -0.12 21.47 -21.36
CA ASP A 208 -0.66 22.75 -20.87
C ASP A 208 -2.00 22.45 -20.19
N TRP A 209 -1.92 21.99 -18.95
CA TRP A 209 -3.04 21.49 -18.16
C TRP A 209 -3.76 22.59 -17.38
N ASN A 210 -3.19 23.79 -17.31
CA ASN A 210 -3.88 24.98 -16.84
C ASN A 210 -4.58 25.78 -17.98
N GLY A 211 -4.25 25.46 -19.24
CA GLY A 211 -4.87 26.02 -20.44
C GLY A 211 -4.54 27.49 -20.70
N ASP A 212 -3.43 28.00 -20.17
CA ASP A 212 -3.02 29.40 -20.31
C ASP A 212 -2.20 29.66 -21.59
N GLY A 213 -1.87 28.61 -22.34
CA GLY A 213 -1.12 28.66 -23.58
C GLY A 213 0.40 28.58 -23.38
N VAL A 214 0.87 28.30 -22.16
CA VAL A 214 2.26 28.05 -21.79
C VAL A 214 2.31 26.69 -21.09
N ALA A 215 3.32 25.90 -21.42
CA ALA A 215 3.62 24.68 -20.66
C ALA A 215 4.82 24.97 -19.76
N ASP A 216 4.60 25.02 -18.45
CA ASP A 216 5.65 25.26 -17.47
C ASP A 216 5.39 24.64 -16.10
N ASP A 217 6.47 24.50 -15.34
CA ASP A 217 6.48 23.88 -14.02
C ASP A 217 5.54 24.60 -13.02
N LEU A 218 5.29 25.91 -13.19
CA LEU A 218 4.44 26.70 -12.29
C LEU A 218 2.95 26.50 -12.57
N GLY A 219 2.61 26.06 -13.78
CA GLY A 219 1.25 25.95 -14.28
C GLY A 219 0.74 24.52 -14.41
N ASP A 220 1.58 23.59 -14.84
CA ASP A 220 1.09 22.37 -15.47
C ASP A 220 1.59 21.06 -14.85
N GLU A 221 2.42 21.17 -13.83
CA GLU A 221 2.70 20.02 -12.97
C GLU A 221 1.41 19.53 -12.34
N PHE A 222 1.30 18.21 -12.24
CA PHE A 222 0.15 17.61 -11.59
C PHE A 222 0.50 16.33 -10.84
N VAL A 223 -0.37 16.02 -9.88
CA VAL A 223 -0.47 14.73 -9.21
C VAL A 223 -1.89 14.23 -9.36
N GLU A 224 -2.04 13.00 -9.85
CA GLU A 224 -3.30 12.28 -9.87
C GLU A 224 -3.36 11.28 -8.73
N ILE A 225 -4.49 11.27 -8.04
CA ILE A 225 -4.82 10.32 -7.00
C ILE A 225 -6.05 9.52 -7.44
N VAL A 226 -6.00 8.20 -7.32
CA VAL A 226 -7.11 7.30 -7.63
C VAL A 226 -7.64 6.68 -6.34
N ASN A 227 -8.97 6.70 -6.17
CA ASN A 227 -9.63 5.83 -5.21
C ASN A 227 -9.90 4.47 -5.89
N PRO A 228 -9.43 3.35 -5.34
CA PRO A 228 -9.63 2.03 -5.92
C PRO A 228 -11.11 1.69 -6.16
N ALA A 229 -11.39 0.88 -7.18
CA ALA A 229 -12.74 0.59 -7.65
C ALA A 229 -13.60 -0.19 -6.63
N ASP A 230 -12.97 -0.96 -5.76
CA ASP A 230 -13.57 -1.70 -4.64
C ASP A 230 -13.58 -0.91 -3.32
N GLY A 231 -13.15 0.36 -3.34
CA GLY A 231 -13.16 1.26 -2.19
C GLY A 231 -14.57 1.78 -1.82
N THR A 232 -14.63 2.57 -0.75
CA THR A 232 -15.81 3.40 -0.43
C THR A 232 -15.56 4.84 -0.86
N THR A 233 -16.57 5.70 -0.92
CA THR A 233 -16.32 7.14 -1.09
C THR A 233 -15.44 7.63 0.06
N ILE A 234 -14.36 8.33 -0.27
CA ILE A 234 -13.38 8.84 0.68
C ILE A 234 -13.57 10.34 0.78
N ASP A 235 -13.65 10.84 2.01
CA ASP A 235 -13.59 12.26 2.29
C ASP A 235 -12.13 12.64 2.48
N LEU A 236 -11.61 13.47 1.57
CA LEU A 236 -10.23 13.94 1.59
C LEU A 236 -10.07 15.22 2.41
N GLU A 237 -11.11 15.74 3.06
CA GLU A 237 -11.01 16.98 3.86
C GLU A 237 -9.80 16.95 4.80
N GLY A 238 -8.91 17.95 4.67
CA GLY A 238 -7.73 18.09 5.52
C GLY A 238 -6.55 17.19 5.16
N TRP A 239 -6.71 16.27 4.21
CA TRP A 239 -5.61 15.48 3.67
C TRP A 239 -4.61 16.37 2.95
N THR A 240 -3.36 15.92 2.86
CA THR A 240 -2.28 16.69 2.24
C THR A 240 -1.54 15.91 1.16
N LEU A 241 -1.22 16.62 0.07
CA LEU A 241 -0.09 16.26 -0.79
C LEU A 241 1.11 17.07 -0.32
N ARG A 242 2.26 16.42 -0.11
CA ARG A 242 3.42 17.03 0.51
C ARG A 242 4.74 16.39 0.09
N ASP A 243 5.84 17.10 0.30
CA ASP A 243 7.16 16.50 0.47
C ASP A 243 7.35 15.99 1.92
N ALA A 244 8.60 15.64 2.28
CA ALA A 244 8.99 15.15 3.60
C ALA A 244 8.38 15.95 4.79
N ALA A 245 8.09 17.24 4.65
CA ALA A 245 7.39 18.02 5.69
C ALA A 245 6.50 19.18 5.21
N THR A 246 6.55 19.55 3.94
CA THR A 246 5.92 20.75 3.39
C THR A 246 4.71 20.38 2.55
N PRO A 247 3.49 20.78 2.94
CA PRO A 247 2.30 20.53 2.13
C PRO A 247 2.29 21.42 0.88
N TYR A 248 2.17 20.76 -0.27
CA TYR A 248 1.88 21.36 -1.58
C TYR A 248 0.41 21.73 -1.69
N HIS A 249 -0.45 20.85 -1.17
CA HIS A 249 -1.90 21.01 -1.20
C HIS A 249 -2.52 20.48 0.08
N THR A 250 -3.60 21.14 0.52
CA THR A 250 -4.51 20.63 1.55
C THR A 250 -5.91 20.63 0.97
N PHE A 251 -6.54 19.46 0.94
CA PHE A 251 -7.87 19.31 0.36
C PHE A 251 -8.92 20.04 1.21
N ALA A 252 -9.79 20.79 0.54
CA ALA A 252 -10.80 21.61 1.19
C ALA A 252 -11.96 20.74 1.76
N PRO A 253 -12.73 21.28 2.73
CA PRO A 253 -13.91 20.60 3.24
C PRO A 253 -14.89 20.12 2.17
N GLY A 254 -15.37 18.88 2.31
CA GLY A 254 -16.29 18.25 1.37
C GLY A 254 -15.67 17.75 0.07
N THR A 255 -14.35 17.56 0.02
CA THR A 255 -13.68 16.94 -1.13
C THR A 255 -13.91 15.43 -1.11
N LEU A 256 -14.95 14.98 -1.82
CA LEU A 256 -15.36 13.57 -1.86
C LEU A 256 -14.83 12.87 -3.11
N LEU A 257 -14.06 11.79 -2.93
CA LEU A 257 -13.55 10.95 -3.99
C LEU A 257 -14.31 9.61 -4.02
N ALA A 258 -15.17 9.43 -5.03
CA ALA A 258 -15.95 8.19 -5.19
C ALA A 258 -15.05 6.98 -5.52
N PRO A 259 -15.49 5.74 -5.24
CA PRO A 259 -14.73 4.56 -5.63
C PRO A 259 -14.51 4.54 -7.14
N GLY A 260 -13.31 4.13 -7.58
CA GLY A 260 -12.89 4.13 -8.97
C GLY A 260 -12.76 5.51 -9.63
N ALA A 261 -12.96 6.60 -8.89
CA ALA A 261 -12.74 7.96 -9.40
C ALA A 261 -11.31 8.43 -9.14
N SER A 262 -10.84 9.36 -9.95
CA SER A 262 -9.60 10.10 -9.70
C SER A 262 -9.85 11.57 -9.35
N ILE A 263 -8.89 12.16 -8.65
CA ILE A 263 -8.75 13.59 -8.46
C ILE A 263 -7.36 14.02 -8.93
N VAL A 264 -7.30 15.09 -9.71
CA VAL A 264 -6.05 15.68 -10.19
C VAL A 264 -5.79 16.98 -9.45
N VAL A 265 -4.61 17.10 -8.85
CA VAL A 265 -4.11 18.35 -8.26
C VAL A 265 -3.10 18.94 -9.23
N VAL A 266 -3.39 20.15 -9.74
CA VAL A 266 -2.56 20.84 -10.74
C VAL A 266 -1.97 22.11 -10.14
N ALA A 267 -0.73 22.47 -10.45
CA ALA A 267 -0.10 23.69 -9.94
C ALA A 267 -0.89 24.97 -10.31
N GLY A 268 -1.33 25.06 -11.57
CA GLY A 268 -2.17 26.13 -12.09
C GLY A 268 -3.67 25.88 -11.92
N VAL A 269 -4.48 26.88 -12.28
CA VAL A 269 -5.95 26.73 -12.35
C VAL A 269 -6.26 25.68 -13.40
N PRO A 270 -6.80 24.50 -13.06
CA PRO A 270 -6.95 23.42 -14.03
C PRO A 270 -7.92 23.81 -15.16
N ALA A 271 -7.55 23.46 -16.40
CA ALA A 271 -8.40 23.64 -17.57
C ALA A 271 -8.37 22.38 -18.46
N GLY A 272 -9.55 21.94 -18.91
CA GLY A 272 -9.65 20.83 -19.86
C GLY A 272 -9.36 19.43 -19.28
N ILE A 273 -9.05 19.31 -17.99
CA ILE A 273 -8.87 18.02 -17.31
C ILE A 273 -10.22 17.35 -17.05
N PRO A 274 -10.44 16.12 -17.54
CA PRO A 274 -11.64 15.34 -17.23
C PRO A 274 -11.74 14.99 -15.75
N GLY A 275 -12.96 14.93 -15.21
CA GLY A 275 -13.19 14.48 -13.84
C GLY A 275 -13.03 15.58 -12.79
N LEU A 276 -12.60 15.21 -11.58
CA LEU A 276 -12.40 16.13 -10.47
C LEU A 276 -10.97 16.68 -10.54
N ALA A 277 -10.83 17.97 -10.84
CA ALA A 277 -9.54 18.64 -10.84
C ALA A 277 -9.58 19.83 -9.88
N VAL A 278 -8.54 19.96 -9.06
CA VAL A 278 -8.38 21.05 -8.11
C VAL A 278 -7.06 21.74 -8.35
N GLN A 279 -7.05 23.06 -8.12
CA GLN A 279 -5.80 23.80 -8.13
C GLN A 279 -5.06 23.56 -6.81
N GLY A 280 -3.82 23.09 -6.91
CA GLY A 280 -2.84 23.15 -5.85
C GLY A 280 -2.33 24.59 -5.72
N ILE A 281 -2.64 25.28 -4.61
CA ILE A 281 -1.90 26.51 -4.26
C ILE A 281 -1.55 26.47 -2.79
N SER A 282 -0.26 26.43 -2.48
CA SER A 282 0.29 27.29 -1.43
C SER A 282 1.82 27.35 -1.42
N TRP A 283 2.54 26.23 -1.62
CA TRP A 283 4.00 26.20 -1.44
C TRP A 283 4.65 25.14 -2.33
N GLY A 284 5.36 25.57 -3.36
CA GLY A 284 6.28 24.69 -4.10
C GLY A 284 5.67 23.94 -5.28
N ASN A 285 6.55 23.68 -6.24
CA ASN A 285 6.36 22.82 -7.38
C ASN A 285 6.88 21.42 -7.02
N ILE A 286 6.39 20.40 -7.71
CA ILE A 286 7.04 19.09 -7.70
C ILE A 286 8.45 19.29 -8.24
N SER A 287 9.48 18.86 -7.53
CA SER A 287 10.84 19.07 -8.01
C SER A 287 11.08 18.32 -9.33
N ASN A 288 11.83 18.94 -10.23
CA ASN A 288 12.36 18.26 -11.41
C ASN A 288 13.49 17.26 -11.08
N SER A 289 14.08 17.38 -9.89
CA SER A 289 15.14 16.49 -9.42
C SER A 289 14.55 15.32 -8.64
N LEU A 290 15.42 14.52 -8.01
CA LEU A 290 14.96 13.50 -7.08
C LEU A 290 14.06 14.14 -6.00
N GLU A 291 12.87 13.56 -5.80
CA GLU A 291 11.90 13.99 -4.81
C GLU A 291 10.98 12.85 -4.38
N ASP A 292 10.50 12.94 -3.14
CA ASP A 292 9.48 12.10 -2.54
C ASP A 292 8.18 12.89 -2.44
N LEU A 293 7.10 12.31 -2.96
CA LEU A 293 5.75 12.85 -2.90
C LEU A 293 4.88 11.95 -2.03
N TYR A 294 4.26 12.54 -1.01
CA TYR A 294 3.44 11.85 -0.04
C TYR A 294 2.00 12.36 -0.12
N LEU A 295 1.05 11.43 -0.14
CA LEU A 295 -0.34 11.61 0.24
C LEU A 295 -0.50 11.19 1.70
N ALA A 296 -0.90 12.12 2.55
CA ALA A 296 -1.16 11.87 3.96
C ALA A 296 -2.58 12.28 4.34
N ASP A 297 -3.17 11.57 5.30
CA ASP A 297 -4.52 11.87 5.79
C ASP A 297 -4.56 13.10 6.69
N GLU A 298 -5.75 13.40 7.25
CA GLU A 298 -5.94 14.58 8.09
C GLU A 298 -5.21 14.51 9.44
N GLN A 299 -4.74 13.33 9.87
CA GLN A 299 -3.86 13.17 11.02
C GLN A 299 -2.37 13.28 10.66
N GLY A 300 -2.05 13.29 9.36
CA GLY A 300 -0.68 13.30 8.84
C GLY A 300 -0.08 11.91 8.67
N ASP A 301 -0.88 10.85 8.83
CA ASP A 301 -0.42 9.48 8.62
C ASP A 301 -0.24 9.22 7.11
N LEU A 302 0.78 8.44 6.75
CA LEU A 302 1.08 8.12 5.36
C LEU A 302 -0.05 7.25 4.76
N VAL A 303 -0.55 7.68 3.61
CA VAL A 303 -1.56 6.94 2.84
C VAL A 303 -0.97 6.40 1.55
N SER A 304 -0.26 7.26 0.79
CA SER A 304 0.47 6.83 -0.40
C SER A 304 1.76 7.61 -0.59
N HIS A 305 2.80 6.97 -1.10
CA HIS A 305 4.04 7.64 -1.48
C HIS A 305 4.56 7.16 -2.82
N VAL A 306 5.25 8.08 -3.48
CA VAL A 306 6.04 7.84 -4.68
C VAL A 306 7.35 8.60 -4.59
N ARG A 307 8.41 8.01 -5.14
CA ARG A 307 9.70 8.66 -5.33
C ARG A 307 10.03 8.63 -6.81
N HIS A 308 10.58 9.71 -7.32
CA HIS A 308 11.14 9.72 -8.66
C HIS A 308 12.59 10.21 -8.62
N ASP A 309 13.42 9.70 -9.53
CA ASP A 309 14.85 10.05 -9.61
C ASP A 309 15.12 11.36 -10.36
N GLY A 310 14.10 12.23 -10.43
CA GLY A 310 14.06 13.39 -11.31
C GLY A 310 13.52 13.07 -12.70
N GLN A 311 13.17 14.13 -13.42
CA GLN A 311 12.61 14.04 -14.75
C GLN A 311 13.33 15.00 -15.68
N THR A 312 13.63 14.54 -16.89
CA THR A 312 14.25 15.38 -17.94
C THR A 312 13.36 15.52 -19.17
N ALA A 313 12.34 14.67 -19.29
CA ALA A 313 11.46 14.60 -20.45
C ALA A 313 10.03 15.07 -20.09
N ASP A 314 9.31 15.49 -21.12
CA ASP A 314 7.92 15.94 -21.04
C ASP A 314 6.97 14.73 -21.00
N ILE A 315 7.04 13.96 -19.92
CA ILE A 315 6.32 12.70 -19.77
C ILE A 315 6.01 12.44 -18.30
N ALA A 316 4.81 11.95 -18.02
CA ALA A 316 4.40 11.58 -16.68
C ALA A 316 5.00 10.24 -16.25
N TRP A 317 5.10 10.04 -14.94
CA TRP A 317 5.24 8.72 -14.35
C TRP A 317 3.85 8.19 -14.05
N ASN A 318 3.60 6.93 -14.40
CA ASN A 318 2.32 6.27 -14.17
C ASN A 318 2.55 4.97 -13.42
N ARG A 319 1.61 4.65 -12.54
CA ARG A 319 1.61 3.38 -11.83
C ARG A 319 1.56 2.23 -12.82
N ASP A 320 2.31 1.16 -12.56
CA ASP A 320 2.42 0.00 -13.45
C ASP A 320 2.17 -1.32 -12.70
N PRO A 321 1.06 -2.03 -12.97
CA PRO A 321 -0.03 -1.68 -13.88
C PRO A 321 -0.84 -0.46 -13.44
N ASP A 322 -1.42 0.26 -14.41
CA ASP A 322 -2.23 1.46 -14.18
C ASP A 322 -3.42 1.20 -13.23
N ALA A 323 -3.72 2.18 -12.38
CA ALA A 323 -4.78 2.16 -11.36
C ALA A 323 -4.75 0.93 -10.43
N SER A 324 -3.63 0.20 -10.37
CA SER A 324 -3.51 -0.98 -9.53
C SER A 324 -3.07 -0.60 -8.12
N PRO A 325 -3.92 -0.75 -7.09
CA PRO A 325 -3.51 -0.38 -5.73
C PRO A 325 -2.42 -1.32 -5.16
N SER A 326 -2.21 -2.50 -5.77
CA SER A 326 -1.32 -3.55 -5.28
C SER A 326 0.15 -3.42 -5.73
N THR A 327 0.45 -2.60 -6.74
CA THR A 327 1.82 -2.46 -7.25
C THR A 327 2.51 -1.24 -6.63
N PRO A 328 3.78 -1.33 -6.21
CA PRO A 328 4.61 -0.17 -5.89
C PRO A 328 5.31 0.42 -7.11
N PHE A 329 5.22 -0.23 -8.27
CA PHE A 329 6.02 0.13 -9.42
C PHE A 329 5.39 1.28 -10.20
N PHE A 330 6.27 2.11 -10.73
CA PHE A 330 5.97 3.17 -11.66
C PHE A 330 6.87 3.01 -12.86
N ALA A 331 6.31 3.29 -14.04
CA ALA A 331 7.07 3.41 -15.26
C ALA A 331 6.75 4.77 -15.90
N LEU A 332 7.49 5.13 -16.93
CA LEU A 332 7.08 6.27 -17.75
C LEU A 332 5.73 5.95 -18.39
N HIS A 333 4.86 6.95 -18.49
CA HIS A 333 3.48 6.78 -18.95
C HIS A 333 3.38 6.01 -20.28
N TYR A 334 4.27 6.32 -21.22
CA TYR A 334 4.38 5.64 -22.51
C TYR A 334 4.71 4.14 -22.40
N ASP A 335 5.44 3.71 -21.37
CA ASP A 335 5.80 2.31 -21.15
C ASP A 335 4.64 1.51 -20.55
N VAL A 336 3.81 2.14 -19.71
CA VAL A 336 2.59 1.53 -19.16
C VAL A 336 1.55 1.28 -20.25
N SER A 337 1.42 2.21 -21.20
CA SER A 337 0.47 2.11 -22.31
C SER A 337 1.13 2.48 -23.66
N PRO A 338 1.87 1.54 -24.29
CA PRO A 338 2.60 1.82 -25.52
C PRO A 338 1.69 2.27 -26.67
N GLY A 339 1.95 3.47 -27.19
CA GLY A 339 1.19 4.08 -28.28
C GLY A 339 0.08 5.05 -27.84
N HIS A 340 0.01 5.36 -26.55
CA HIS A 340 -0.92 6.34 -25.98
C HIS A 340 -0.23 7.69 -25.70
N LEU A 341 -0.81 8.48 -24.80
CA LEU A 341 -0.39 9.86 -24.49
C LEU A 341 0.94 9.88 -23.72
N PHE A 342 1.53 11.07 -23.53
CA PHE A 342 2.68 11.26 -22.63
C PHE A 342 2.26 11.50 -21.17
N SER A 343 0.97 11.79 -20.97
CA SER A 343 0.29 11.93 -19.69
C SER A 343 -1.21 11.77 -19.92
N SER A 344 -1.98 11.44 -18.89
CA SER A 344 -3.43 11.27 -18.99
C SER A 344 -4.20 11.74 -17.75
N PRO A 345 -3.96 12.94 -17.21
CA PRO A 345 -4.64 13.40 -15.99
C PRO A 345 -6.16 13.31 -16.12
N GLY A 346 -6.79 12.69 -15.13
CA GLY A 346 -8.23 12.44 -15.08
C GLY A 346 -8.68 11.20 -15.84
N ARG A 347 -7.75 10.39 -16.36
CA ARG A 347 -8.00 9.20 -17.18
C ARG A 347 -6.99 8.09 -16.90
N ALA A 348 -7.38 6.86 -17.22
CA ALA A 348 -6.45 5.74 -17.27
C ALA A 348 -5.35 5.99 -18.31
N ALA A 349 -4.21 5.31 -18.18
CA ALA A 349 -3.01 5.48 -19.01
C ALA A 349 -3.28 5.28 -20.52
N ASP A 350 -4.31 4.50 -20.88
CA ASP A 350 -4.75 4.33 -22.27
C ASP A 350 -5.67 5.47 -22.79
N GLY A 351 -5.95 6.48 -21.98
CA GLY A 351 -6.84 7.60 -22.28
C GLY A 351 -8.33 7.28 -22.12
N THR A 352 -8.69 6.09 -21.62
CA THR A 352 -10.07 5.76 -21.27
C THR A 352 -10.46 6.36 -19.92
N PRO A 353 -11.76 6.60 -19.64
CA PRO A 353 -12.18 6.99 -18.31
C PRO A 353 -11.82 5.91 -17.29
N PHE A 354 -11.42 6.30 -16.07
CA PHE A 354 -11.29 5.33 -14.99
C PHE A 354 -12.57 4.50 -14.83
N PRO A 355 -12.46 3.20 -14.55
CA PRO A 355 -13.62 2.36 -14.34
C PRO A 355 -14.40 2.89 -13.15
N THR A 356 -15.50 3.60 -13.40
CA THR A 356 -16.50 3.83 -12.37
C THR A 356 -17.03 2.46 -11.95
N PRO A 357 -17.13 2.15 -10.65
CA PRO A 357 -17.88 1.00 -10.22
C PRO A 357 -19.27 1.17 -10.81
N GLU A 358 -19.70 0.22 -11.65
CA GLU A 358 -21.11 0.03 -11.95
C GLU A 358 -21.85 0.16 -10.61
N PRO A 359 -22.79 1.12 -10.45
CA PRO A 359 -23.40 1.36 -9.16
C PRO A 359 -24.02 0.05 -8.72
N HIS A 360 -23.46 -0.62 -7.69
CA HIS A 360 -23.74 -2.01 -7.33
C HIS A 360 -25.19 -2.39 -7.61
N GLY A 361 -25.38 -2.87 -8.83
CA GLY A 361 -26.67 -3.11 -9.42
C GLY A 361 -26.98 -4.56 -9.16
N ALA A 362 -27.48 -4.86 -7.96
CA ALA A 362 -28.45 -5.94 -7.88
C ALA A 362 -29.49 -5.71 -9.01
N PRO A 363 -29.86 -6.73 -9.79
CA PRO A 363 -30.45 -6.53 -11.11
C PRO A 363 -31.80 -5.85 -10.99
N LEU A 364 -31.86 -4.55 -11.26
CA LEU A 364 -33.11 -3.79 -11.33
C LEU A 364 -33.60 -3.67 -12.77
N ALA A 365 -33.59 -4.81 -13.48
CA ALA A 365 -34.32 -5.01 -14.73
C ALA A 365 -35.40 -6.10 -14.65
N ALA A 366 -35.81 -6.53 -13.45
CA ALA A 366 -36.91 -7.49 -13.27
C ALA A 366 -38.07 -7.03 -12.36
N ALA A 367 -38.04 -5.80 -11.81
CA ALA A 367 -39.08 -5.34 -10.86
C ALA A 367 -40.02 -4.24 -11.38
N LEU A 368 -39.95 -3.84 -12.66
CA LEU A 368 -40.93 -2.94 -13.28
C LEU A 368 -41.83 -3.59 -14.35
N ALA A 369 -41.70 -4.89 -14.59
CA ALA A 369 -42.58 -5.64 -15.49
C ALA A 369 -43.67 -6.49 -14.79
N LEU A 370 -43.62 -6.65 -13.45
CA LEU A 370 -44.62 -7.44 -12.70
C LEU A 370 -45.69 -6.59 -11.98
N GLY A 371 -45.47 -5.28 -11.82
CA GLY A 371 -46.50 -4.34 -11.32
C GLY A 371 -47.47 -3.84 -12.41
N ALA A 372 -47.05 -3.80 -13.68
CA ALA A 372 -47.86 -3.31 -14.79
C ALA A 372 -48.73 -4.38 -15.46
N LEU A 373 -48.38 -5.67 -15.37
CA LEU A 373 -49.22 -6.76 -15.87
C LEU A 373 -50.35 -7.16 -14.89
N ALA A 374 -50.18 -6.93 -13.58
CA ALA A 374 -51.22 -7.18 -12.59
C ALA A 374 -52.37 -6.13 -12.65
N ARG A 375 -52.07 -4.87 -13.01
CA ARG A 375 -53.10 -3.82 -13.14
C ARG A 375 -53.87 -3.85 -14.47
N ARG A 376 -53.35 -4.51 -15.52
CA ARG A 376 -54.09 -4.74 -16.78
C ARG A 376 -54.99 -5.99 -16.76
N ARG A 377 -54.75 -6.99 -15.89
CA ARG A 377 -55.66 -8.13 -15.71
C ARG A 377 -56.81 -7.89 -14.72
N ALA A 378 -56.67 -6.96 -13.76
CA ALA A 378 -57.77 -6.60 -12.86
C ALA A 378 -58.85 -5.72 -13.51
N ARG A 379 -58.50 -4.86 -14.49
CA ARG A 379 -59.49 -4.00 -15.19
C ARG A 379 -60.25 -4.69 -16.33
N ARG A 380 -59.87 -5.91 -16.73
CA ARG A 380 -60.62 -6.69 -17.75
C ARG A 380 -61.61 -7.71 -17.17
N ARG A 381 -61.62 -7.95 -15.85
CA ARG A 381 -62.59 -8.84 -15.18
C ARG A 381 -63.80 -8.13 -14.56
N ILE A 382 -63.82 -6.80 -14.50
CA ILE A 382 -64.97 -6.02 -13.97
C ILE A 382 -65.99 -5.65 -15.07
N ARG A 383 -65.74 -6.01 -16.35
CA ARG A 383 -66.65 -5.71 -17.48
C ARG A 383 -67.43 -6.91 -18.04
N ILE A 384 -67.49 -8.04 -17.33
CA ILE A 384 -68.26 -9.24 -17.72
C ILE A 384 -69.27 -9.67 -16.62
N ARG A 385 -69.61 -8.77 -15.69
CA ARG A 385 -70.80 -8.92 -14.82
C ARG A 385 -71.42 -7.54 -14.58
N ALA A 386 -72.10 -7.03 -15.60
CA ALA A 386 -73.19 -6.06 -15.54
C ALA A 386 -74.01 -6.24 -16.80
#